data_AF-A0A8S9YNA3-F1
#
_entry.id   AF-A0A8S9YNA3-F1
#
_cell.length_a   1.000
_cell.length_b   1.000
_cell.length_c   1.000
_cell.angle_alpha   90.00
_cell.angle_beta   90.00
_cell.angle_gamma   90.00
#
_symmetry.space_group_name_H-M   'P 1'
#
loop_
_entity.id
_entity.type
_entity.pdbx_description
1 polymer ?
#
loop_
_entity_poly.entity_id
_entity_poly.type
_entity_poly.pdbx_seq_one_letter_code
_entity_poly.pdbx_strand_id
1 'polypeptide(L)'
;MILELNAHASLRNEQSQHEAPVTDEMMFYRDLANSLFSEHLQNHEYIYTLSVFLPECGLSEKKILRPFEMMRLLGVENEAESFEQLDCLRNDTSTSVICKLLKFVSLQMKRTVEHKIVQTNDGLEMEDRLQGIDREYELRRILEVDTTKRAFENRLNKYRQAIAEDAQLELKSQMDTFQRTQMVQLRLEMEEEFQQKLSERQQQLEERFQMRLEALTERENQLRQKEITIGQAEEHEAFRFRQKLQTDSEFLHAQSVLLKQEREQLKRERGRLLEEHRVHEQAIEAREKQLKLKEDALEHRVHQEVKRLRLEEETQMMRRKTELEQLTEQLEENRKLLESDKSAVQNLKDDLLQQKRKFSEMEIAEYDALKEQNSALKREVDLQKNNLKNVYQQLEEQRQKLAMVEAKLGTLNVIRQEADRLRTCLSNERSAFSHERIQLQSQLDNEIADKQRLIERIKRAEADIARIRKTSAFCEHSCSGDKRNEMLSCVRPKVLEDGE
;
A
#
# COMPACT_ATOMS: atom_id res chain seq x y z
N MET A 1 41.51 -59.91 -71.15
CA MET A 1 42.71 -60.40 -71.88
C MET A 1 43.60 -61.29 -71.00
N ILE A 2 43.05 -62.19 -70.17
CA ILE A 2 43.79 -63.29 -69.51
C ILE A 2 42.88 -64.54 -69.43
N LEU A 3 42.15 -64.85 -70.51
CA LEU A 3 41.20 -65.98 -70.56
C LEU A 3 41.19 -66.74 -71.91
N GLU A 4 42.12 -66.46 -72.83
CA GLU A 4 42.18 -67.12 -74.15
C GLU A 4 43.38 -68.06 -74.32
N LEU A 5 44.31 -68.11 -73.35
CA LEU A 5 45.52 -68.94 -73.44
C LEU A 5 45.39 -70.36 -72.86
N ASN A 6 44.30 -70.70 -72.17
CA ASN A 6 44.08 -72.06 -71.64
C ASN A 6 43.27 -72.98 -72.58
N ALA A 7 42.64 -72.46 -73.64
CA ALA A 7 41.85 -73.27 -74.58
C ALA A 7 42.74 -74.16 -75.47
N HIS A 8 43.94 -73.68 -75.86
CA HIS A 8 44.87 -74.43 -76.71
C HIS A 8 45.71 -75.49 -75.99
N ALA A 9 45.67 -75.53 -74.65
CA ALA A 9 46.40 -76.54 -73.88
C ALA A 9 45.72 -77.93 -73.93
N SER A 10 44.38 -77.98 -73.89
CA SER A 10 43.65 -79.26 -73.83
C SER A 10 43.62 -80.02 -75.16
N LEU A 11 43.70 -79.33 -76.30
CA LEU A 11 43.63 -79.93 -77.64
C LEU A 11 44.97 -80.48 -78.17
N ARG A 12 46.05 -80.48 -77.36
CA ARG A 12 47.37 -81.00 -77.77
C ARG A 12 47.78 -82.33 -77.12
N ASN A 13 47.05 -82.80 -76.10
CA ASN A 13 47.36 -84.05 -75.41
C ASN A 13 46.67 -85.30 -75.99
N GLU A 14 45.78 -85.15 -76.98
CA GLU A 14 45.05 -86.28 -77.60
C GLU A 14 45.72 -86.84 -78.88
N GLN A 15 46.96 -86.44 -79.18
CA GLN A 15 47.72 -86.89 -80.37
C GLN A 15 49.12 -87.47 -80.06
N SER A 16 49.26 -88.23 -78.98
CA SER A 16 50.52 -88.93 -78.63
C SER A 16 50.36 -90.31 -77.96
N GLN A 17 49.38 -91.14 -78.37
CA GLN A 17 49.29 -92.55 -77.93
C GLN A 17 48.88 -93.52 -79.05
N HIS A 18 49.82 -93.82 -79.95
CA HIS A 18 49.73 -95.02 -80.79
C HIS A 18 51.11 -95.58 -81.18
N GLU A 19 51.90 -95.98 -80.18
CA GLU A 19 53.05 -96.87 -80.39
C GLU A 19 52.71 -98.27 -79.86
N ALA A 20 53.08 -99.29 -80.65
CA ALA A 20 52.98 -100.70 -80.27
C ALA A 20 54.02 -101.06 -79.18
N PRO A 21 53.90 -102.19 -78.47
CA PRO A 21 54.94 -102.64 -77.53
C PRO A 21 56.22 -103.02 -78.30
N VAL A 22 57.13 -102.05 -78.40
CA VAL A 22 58.48 -102.23 -78.96
C VAL A 22 59.29 -103.13 -78.02
N THR A 23 59.95 -104.15 -78.56
CA THR A 23 60.76 -105.10 -77.78
C THR A 23 62.00 -104.43 -77.19
N ASP A 24 62.50 -104.93 -76.04
CA ASP A 24 63.67 -104.38 -75.35
C ASP A 24 64.90 -104.25 -76.27
N GLU A 25 65.10 -105.20 -77.19
CA GLU A 25 66.17 -105.14 -78.19
C GLU A 25 66.02 -103.93 -79.12
N MET A 26 64.81 -103.66 -79.62
CA MET A 26 64.56 -102.48 -80.47
C MET A 26 64.70 -101.17 -79.68
N MET A 27 64.29 -101.14 -78.42
CA MET A 27 64.53 -100.00 -77.53
C MET A 27 66.02 -99.75 -77.31
N PHE A 28 66.80 -100.81 -77.09
CA PHE A 28 68.25 -100.76 -76.94
C PHE A 28 68.94 -100.25 -78.23
N TYR A 29 68.59 -100.79 -79.40
CA TYR A 29 69.14 -100.30 -80.68
C TYR A 29 68.73 -98.86 -80.99
N ARG A 30 67.54 -98.41 -80.56
CA ARG A 30 67.09 -97.02 -80.69
C ARG A 30 67.92 -96.07 -79.80
N ASP A 31 68.11 -96.39 -78.52
CA ASP A 31 68.91 -95.57 -77.61
C ASP A 31 70.41 -95.56 -78.03
N LEU A 32 70.93 -96.66 -78.60
CA LEU A 32 72.27 -96.72 -79.22
C LEU A 32 72.39 -95.84 -80.48
N ALA A 33 71.40 -95.89 -81.39
CA ALA A 33 71.38 -95.04 -82.58
C ALA A 33 71.28 -93.56 -82.23
N ASN A 34 70.39 -93.19 -81.29
CA ASN A 34 70.26 -91.82 -80.80
C ASN A 34 71.55 -91.34 -80.13
N SER A 35 72.27 -92.22 -79.42
CA SER A 35 73.59 -91.92 -78.84
C SER A 35 74.63 -91.61 -79.92
N LEU A 36 74.71 -92.41 -80.99
CA LEU A 36 75.62 -92.18 -82.13
C LEU A 36 75.35 -90.82 -82.82
N PHE A 37 74.08 -90.43 -82.98
CA PHE A 37 73.75 -89.12 -83.53
C PHE A 37 74.06 -87.97 -82.55
N SER A 38 73.85 -88.15 -81.24
CA SER A 38 74.22 -87.14 -80.25
C SER A 38 75.73 -86.86 -80.23
N GLU A 39 76.57 -87.89 -80.41
CA GLU A 39 78.02 -87.79 -80.49
C GLU A 39 78.48 -87.05 -81.76
N HIS A 40 77.83 -87.33 -82.90
CA HIS A 40 78.07 -86.58 -84.14
C HIS A 40 77.69 -85.10 -84.03
N LEU A 41 76.51 -84.79 -83.47
CA LEU A 41 76.05 -83.41 -83.26
C LEU A 41 76.94 -82.66 -82.27
N GLN A 42 77.47 -83.34 -81.26
CA GLN A 42 78.41 -82.76 -80.28
C GLN A 42 79.79 -82.46 -80.90
N ASN A 43 80.37 -83.41 -81.65
CA ASN A 43 81.69 -83.25 -82.27
C ASN A 43 81.73 -82.18 -83.38
N HIS A 44 80.59 -81.87 -84.01
CA HIS A 44 80.47 -80.82 -85.03
C HIS A 44 79.83 -79.51 -84.49
N GLU A 45 79.79 -79.33 -83.17
CA GLU A 45 79.34 -78.10 -82.48
C GLU A 45 77.92 -77.63 -82.88
N TYR A 46 77.02 -78.54 -83.25
CA TYR A 46 75.64 -78.21 -83.63
C TYR A 46 74.73 -77.97 -82.41
N ILE A 47 75.13 -77.01 -81.56
CA ILE A 47 74.58 -76.73 -80.22
C ILE A 47 73.05 -76.53 -80.24
N TYR A 48 72.52 -75.79 -81.23
CA TYR A 48 71.08 -75.57 -81.37
C TYR A 48 70.31 -76.87 -81.71
N THR A 49 70.83 -77.66 -82.65
CA THR A 49 70.23 -78.95 -83.00
C THR A 49 70.29 -79.92 -81.83
N LEU A 50 71.42 -79.96 -81.11
CA LEU A 50 71.64 -80.85 -79.97
C LEU A 50 70.71 -80.53 -78.79
N SER A 51 70.43 -79.24 -78.51
CA SER A 51 69.55 -78.83 -77.41
C SER A 51 68.07 -79.13 -77.65
N VAL A 52 67.66 -79.31 -78.90
CA VAL A 52 66.32 -79.79 -79.30
C VAL A 52 66.31 -81.33 -79.38
N PHE A 53 67.33 -81.94 -79.97
CA PHE A 53 67.43 -83.38 -80.20
C PHE A 53 67.44 -84.21 -78.91
N LEU A 54 68.20 -83.79 -77.88
CA LEU A 54 68.29 -84.55 -76.62
C LEU A 54 66.93 -84.71 -75.90
N PRO A 55 66.13 -83.66 -75.66
CA PRO A 55 64.79 -83.82 -75.06
C PRO A 55 63.80 -84.53 -76.01
N GLU A 56 63.81 -84.26 -77.32
CA GLU A 56 62.88 -84.90 -78.26
C GLU A 56 63.13 -86.41 -78.41
N CYS A 57 64.39 -86.85 -78.39
CA CYS A 57 64.75 -88.28 -78.44
C CYS A 57 64.68 -88.98 -77.06
N GLY A 58 64.27 -88.29 -75.99
CA GLY A 58 64.19 -88.84 -74.63
C GLY A 58 65.55 -89.17 -73.99
N LEU A 59 66.66 -88.64 -74.54
CA LEU A 59 68.01 -88.85 -74.02
C LEU A 59 68.34 -87.87 -72.90
N SER A 60 68.00 -88.25 -71.66
CA SER A 60 68.55 -87.60 -70.47
C SER A 60 70.08 -87.75 -70.42
N GLU A 61 70.82 -86.78 -69.86
CA GLU A 61 72.29 -86.80 -69.76
C GLU A 61 72.90 -88.10 -69.19
N LYS A 62 72.15 -88.82 -68.34
CA LYS A 62 72.55 -90.09 -67.71
C LYS A 62 72.42 -91.33 -68.62
N LYS A 63 71.86 -91.19 -69.82
CA LYS A 63 71.68 -92.26 -70.83
C LYS A 63 72.66 -92.17 -72.00
N ILE A 64 73.41 -91.08 -72.14
CA ILE A 64 74.31 -90.87 -73.29
C ILE A 64 75.52 -91.80 -73.14
N LEU A 65 75.59 -92.82 -73.99
CA LEU A 65 76.73 -93.74 -74.05
C LEU A 65 78.02 -92.99 -74.42
N ARG A 66 79.16 -93.41 -73.87
CA ARG A 66 80.47 -92.90 -74.30
C ARG A 66 80.87 -93.53 -75.64
N PRO A 67 81.68 -92.85 -76.49
CA PRO A 67 82.13 -93.40 -77.78
C PRO A 67 82.74 -94.81 -77.68
N PHE A 68 83.49 -95.07 -76.60
CA PHE A 68 84.08 -96.38 -76.30
C PHE A 68 83.04 -97.46 -75.98
N GLU A 69 81.98 -97.09 -75.26
CA GLU A 69 80.88 -98.00 -74.90
C GLU A 69 80.05 -98.36 -76.14
N MET A 70 79.80 -97.39 -77.04
CA MET A 70 79.15 -97.65 -78.33
C MET A 70 79.92 -98.65 -79.19
N MET A 71 81.25 -98.50 -79.30
CA MET A 71 82.10 -99.43 -80.09
C MET A 71 82.09 -100.85 -79.52
N ARG A 72 82.06 -101.00 -78.18
CA ARG A 72 81.91 -102.30 -77.52
C ARG A 72 80.56 -102.95 -77.81
N LEU A 73 79.47 -102.19 -77.68
CA LEU A 73 78.11 -102.69 -77.89
C LEU A 73 77.83 -103.07 -79.37
N LEU A 74 78.58 -102.47 -80.31
CA LEU A 74 78.57 -102.83 -81.73
C LEU A 74 79.49 -104.02 -82.07
N GLY A 75 80.12 -104.68 -81.08
CA GLY A 75 80.95 -105.88 -81.27
C GLY A 75 82.34 -105.64 -81.86
N VAL A 76 82.69 -104.39 -82.17
CA VAL A 76 83.91 -104.03 -82.95
C VAL A 76 85.22 -104.33 -82.21
N GLU A 77 85.18 -104.54 -80.89
CA GLU A 77 86.38 -104.87 -80.10
C GLU A 77 86.92 -106.31 -80.30
N ASN A 78 86.21 -107.22 -80.99
CA ASN A 78 86.42 -108.67 -80.79
C ASN A 78 86.60 -109.56 -82.05
N GLU A 79 86.90 -109.02 -83.23
CA GLU A 79 87.34 -109.80 -84.40
C GLU A 79 88.81 -109.49 -84.77
N ALA A 80 89.72 -110.31 -84.22
CA ALA A 80 91.18 -110.09 -84.27
C ALA A 80 91.81 -110.05 -85.67
N GLU A 81 91.13 -110.57 -86.69
CA GLU A 81 91.63 -110.61 -88.09
C GLU A 81 91.36 -109.32 -88.89
N SER A 82 90.73 -108.31 -88.28
CA SER A 82 90.35 -107.04 -88.92
C SER A 82 91.22 -105.82 -88.53
N PHE A 83 92.21 -106.01 -87.64
CA PHE A 83 92.86 -104.92 -86.91
C PHE A 83 93.64 -103.91 -87.76
N GLU A 84 94.30 -104.32 -88.85
CA GLU A 84 95.06 -103.38 -89.72
C GLU A 84 94.17 -102.32 -90.40
N GLN A 85 92.85 -102.53 -90.48
CA GLN A 85 91.90 -101.56 -91.04
C GLN A 85 91.22 -100.69 -89.98
N LEU A 86 91.34 -101.05 -88.68
CA LEU A 86 90.73 -100.36 -87.55
C LEU A 86 91.59 -99.22 -86.98
N ASP A 87 92.90 -99.17 -87.25
CA ASP A 87 93.77 -98.08 -86.77
C ASP A 87 93.33 -96.69 -87.26
N CYS A 88 92.69 -96.62 -88.44
CA CYS A 88 92.11 -95.37 -88.95
C CYS A 88 90.86 -94.89 -88.19
N LEU A 89 90.38 -95.65 -87.19
CA LEU A 89 89.25 -95.25 -86.34
C LEU A 89 89.69 -94.69 -84.97
N ARG A 90 90.89 -95.04 -84.49
CA ARG A 90 91.40 -94.65 -83.16
C ARG A 90 92.02 -93.24 -83.10
N ASN A 91 92.71 -92.82 -84.16
CA ASN A 91 93.64 -91.68 -84.08
C ASN A 91 93.05 -90.33 -84.53
N ASP A 92 91.99 -90.31 -85.34
CA ASP A 92 91.31 -89.07 -85.73
C ASP A 92 90.28 -88.65 -84.67
N THR A 93 90.54 -87.55 -83.96
CA THR A 93 89.60 -86.93 -83.00
C THR A 93 88.59 -85.99 -83.67
N SER A 94 88.73 -85.72 -84.96
CA SER A 94 87.88 -84.81 -85.75
C SER A 94 86.69 -85.49 -86.43
N THR A 95 86.51 -86.80 -86.25
CA THR A 95 85.45 -87.59 -86.90
C THR A 95 84.67 -88.46 -85.91
N SER A 96 83.35 -88.27 -85.92
CA SER A 96 82.36 -89.01 -85.13
C SER A 96 82.31 -90.51 -85.41
N VAL A 97 81.89 -91.30 -84.42
CA VAL A 97 81.79 -92.78 -84.49
C VAL A 97 80.90 -93.26 -85.65
N ILE A 98 79.80 -92.55 -85.95
CA ILE A 98 78.90 -92.95 -87.05
C ILE A 98 79.57 -92.90 -88.44
N CYS A 99 80.39 -91.87 -88.71
CA CYS A 99 81.19 -91.76 -89.94
C CYS A 99 82.24 -92.87 -90.05
N LYS A 100 82.81 -93.27 -88.90
CA LYS A 100 83.79 -94.37 -88.79
C LYS A 100 83.14 -95.72 -89.12
N LEU A 101 81.91 -95.96 -88.66
CA LEU A 101 81.17 -97.20 -88.93
C LEU A 101 80.77 -97.36 -90.40
N LEU A 102 80.27 -96.29 -91.04
CA LEU A 102 79.86 -96.30 -92.45
C LEU A 102 81.02 -96.66 -93.40
N LYS A 103 82.24 -96.21 -93.06
CA LYS A 103 83.47 -96.55 -93.81
C LYS A 103 83.76 -98.06 -93.79
N PHE A 104 83.59 -98.72 -92.65
CA PHE A 104 83.81 -100.17 -92.49
C PHE A 104 82.82 -101.02 -93.31
N VAL A 105 81.52 -100.71 -93.25
CA VAL A 105 80.48 -101.47 -93.98
C VAL A 105 80.72 -101.47 -95.50
N SER A 106 81.27 -100.38 -96.06
CA SER A 106 81.58 -100.27 -97.49
C SER A 106 82.65 -101.25 -98.01
N LEU A 107 83.45 -101.86 -97.12
CA LEU A 107 84.57 -102.73 -97.48
C LEU A 107 84.18 -104.22 -97.59
N GLN A 108 83.23 -104.69 -96.77
CA GLN A 108 82.93 -106.13 -96.62
C GLN A 108 82.12 -106.76 -97.78
N MET A 109 81.40 -105.96 -98.56
CA MET A 109 80.35 -106.39 -99.50
C MET A 109 80.84 -107.04 -100.84
N LYS A 110 81.94 -107.82 -100.83
CA LYS A 110 82.70 -108.19 -102.06
C LYS A 110 83.22 -109.67 -102.13
N ARG A 111 82.42 -110.72 -101.82
CA ARG A 111 82.89 -112.14 -101.60
C ARG A 111 82.23 -113.30 -102.45
N THR A 112 81.86 -114.47 -101.90
CA THR A 112 82.07 -115.85 -102.47
C THR A 112 80.83 -116.77 -102.72
N VAL A 113 80.93 -117.77 -103.63
CA VAL A 113 79.91 -118.82 -104.00
C VAL A 113 80.57 -120.17 -104.51
N GLU A 114 79.90 -121.37 -104.45
CA GLU A 114 79.99 -122.66 -105.28
C GLU A 114 80.23 -124.12 -104.64
N HIS A 115 79.92 -125.28 -105.33
CA HIS A 115 79.80 -126.74 -104.82
C HIS A 115 79.91 -127.98 -105.86
N LYS A 116 79.91 -129.34 -105.50
CA LYS A 116 79.99 -130.62 -106.40
C LYS A 116 79.64 -132.12 -105.86
N ILE A 117 79.75 -133.27 -106.65
CA ILE A 117 79.10 -134.69 -106.52
C ILE A 117 79.92 -136.02 -107.01
N VAL A 118 79.55 -137.36 -106.76
CA VAL A 118 80.24 -138.72 -107.09
C VAL A 118 79.33 -140.06 -107.40
N GLN A 119 79.84 -141.33 -107.66
CA GLN A 119 79.21 -142.66 -108.20
C GLN A 119 79.59 -144.10 -107.57
N THR A 120 79.05 -145.29 -108.01
CA THR A 120 79.54 -146.74 -107.77
C THR A 120 78.91 -147.92 -108.65
N ASN A 121 79.23 -149.24 -108.43
CA ASN A 121 79.00 -150.43 -109.35
C ASN A 121 78.69 -151.83 -108.69
N ASP A 122 78.20 -152.82 -109.47
CA ASP A 122 78.04 -154.30 -109.17
C ASP A 122 77.01 -154.70 -108.06
N GLY A 123 76.59 -155.97 -107.81
CA GLY A 123 76.74 -157.34 -108.40
C GLY A 123 76.16 -158.42 -107.41
N LEU A 124 75.91 -159.72 -107.67
CA LEU A 124 75.93 -160.54 -108.91
C LEU A 124 74.94 -161.77 -108.89
N GLU A 125 75.23 -162.91 -108.23
CA GLU A 125 74.78 -164.27 -108.68
C GLU A 125 73.86 -165.13 -107.73
N MET A 126 73.78 -166.48 -107.88
CA MET A 126 72.53 -167.28 -107.93
C MET A 126 72.14 -168.25 -106.76
N GLU A 127 72.44 -169.56 -106.77
CA GLU A 127 71.39 -170.59 -106.48
C GLU A 127 70.79 -170.71 -105.05
N ASP A 128 71.52 -170.46 -103.96
CA ASP A 128 70.99 -170.33 -102.58
C ASP A 128 69.78 -169.37 -102.45
N ARG A 129 69.57 -168.52 -103.46
CA ARG A 129 68.41 -167.63 -103.60
C ARG A 129 67.06 -168.29 -103.38
N LEU A 130 66.81 -169.58 -103.62
CA LEU A 130 65.43 -170.10 -103.42
C LEU A 130 65.06 -170.22 -101.93
N GLN A 131 65.90 -170.84 -101.09
CA GLN A 131 65.69 -170.82 -99.64
C GLN A 131 65.98 -169.44 -99.03
N GLY A 132 66.85 -168.65 -99.67
CA GLY A 132 67.02 -167.23 -99.37
C GLY A 132 65.72 -166.43 -99.58
N ILE A 133 65.04 -166.62 -100.71
CA ILE A 133 63.77 -165.98 -101.08
C ILE A 133 62.67 -166.38 -100.11
N ASP A 134 62.52 -167.66 -99.75
CA ASP A 134 61.48 -168.06 -98.79
C ASP A 134 61.68 -167.40 -97.42
N ARG A 135 62.91 -167.41 -96.89
CA ARG A 135 63.24 -166.74 -95.61
C ARG A 135 63.14 -165.22 -95.72
N GLU A 136 63.55 -164.64 -96.84
CA GLU A 136 63.33 -163.22 -97.14
C GLU A 136 61.84 -162.91 -97.26
N TYR A 137 61.00 -163.80 -97.76
CA TYR A 137 59.57 -163.57 -97.92
C TYR A 137 58.86 -163.63 -96.57
N GLU A 138 59.24 -164.54 -95.68
CA GLU A 138 58.80 -164.53 -94.28
C GLU A 138 59.27 -163.27 -93.55
N LEU A 139 60.54 -162.88 -93.69
CA LEU A 139 61.08 -161.65 -93.09
C LEU A 139 60.46 -160.38 -93.67
N ARG A 140 60.22 -160.31 -94.98
CA ARG A 140 59.50 -159.21 -95.66
C ARG A 140 58.06 -159.16 -95.18
N ARG A 141 57.35 -160.28 -95.09
CA ARG A 141 55.98 -160.35 -94.55
C ARG A 141 55.91 -159.92 -93.08
N ILE A 142 56.88 -160.32 -92.26
CA ILE A 142 56.99 -159.85 -90.87
C ILE A 142 57.26 -158.34 -90.85
N LEU A 143 58.19 -157.83 -91.66
CA LEU A 143 58.49 -156.40 -91.77
C LEU A 143 57.31 -155.58 -92.34
N GLU A 144 56.51 -156.13 -93.26
CA GLU A 144 55.29 -155.50 -93.78
C GLU A 144 54.19 -155.45 -92.71
N VAL A 145 54.00 -156.54 -91.96
CA VAL A 145 53.11 -156.56 -90.80
C VAL A 145 53.58 -155.58 -89.72
N ASP A 146 54.89 -155.49 -89.45
CA ASP A 146 55.42 -154.59 -88.42
C ASP A 146 55.45 -153.12 -88.89
N THR A 147 55.69 -152.83 -90.17
CA THR A 147 55.63 -151.46 -90.71
C THR A 147 54.18 -150.97 -90.85
N THR A 148 53.24 -151.82 -91.28
CA THR A 148 51.81 -151.48 -91.26
C THR A 148 51.30 -151.32 -89.83
N LYS A 149 51.66 -152.21 -88.89
CA LYS A 149 51.38 -152.06 -87.46
C LYS A 149 51.93 -150.75 -86.90
N ARG A 150 53.22 -150.44 -87.12
CA ARG A 150 53.83 -149.15 -86.71
C ARG A 150 53.14 -147.96 -87.37
N ALA A 151 52.67 -148.08 -88.61
CA ALA A 151 51.89 -147.02 -89.27
C ALA A 151 50.50 -146.83 -88.62
N PHE A 152 49.81 -147.92 -88.25
CA PHE A 152 48.57 -147.85 -87.47
C PHE A 152 48.80 -147.30 -86.06
N GLU A 153 49.86 -147.73 -85.35
CA GLU A 153 50.24 -147.22 -84.03
C GLU A 153 50.61 -145.73 -84.08
N ASN A 154 51.38 -145.31 -85.09
CA ASN A 154 51.68 -143.89 -85.32
C ASN A 154 50.42 -143.08 -85.65
N ARG A 155 49.47 -143.62 -86.42
CA ARG A 155 48.18 -142.97 -86.69
C ARG A 155 47.30 -142.90 -85.45
N LEU A 156 47.26 -143.95 -84.64
CA LEU A 156 46.56 -144.01 -83.36
C LEU A 156 47.14 -143.01 -82.36
N ASN A 157 48.47 -142.90 -82.29
CA ASN A 157 49.17 -141.95 -81.43
C ASN A 157 48.96 -140.51 -81.90
N LYS A 158 48.94 -140.24 -83.21
CA LYS A 158 48.52 -138.93 -83.74
C LYS A 158 47.07 -138.57 -83.39
N TYR A 159 46.13 -139.52 -83.45
CA TYR A 159 44.76 -139.29 -82.99
C TYR A 159 44.69 -139.05 -81.47
N ARG A 160 45.47 -139.79 -80.66
CA ARG A 160 45.58 -139.54 -79.21
C ARG A 160 46.18 -138.18 -78.88
N GLN A 161 47.20 -137.75 -79.64
CA GLN A 161 47.81 -136.42 -79.51
C GLN A 161 46.80 -135.33 -79.86
N ALA A 162 46.14 -135.42 -81.02
CA ALA A 162 45.08 -134.48 -81.40
C ALA A 162 43.97 -134.40 -80.34
N ILE A 163 43.43 -135.53 -79.87
CA ILE A 163 42.40 -135.55 -78.82
C ILE A 163 42.90 -134.93 -77.50
N ALA A 164 44.18 -135.12 -77.14
CA ALA A 164 44.77 -134.52 -75.95
C ALA A 164 45.07 -133.02 -76.12
N GLU A 165 45.41 -132.58 -77.32
CA GLU A 165 45.61 -131.17 -77.70
C GLU A 165 44.26 -130.44 -77.72
N ASP A 166 43.24 -131.00 -78.36
CA ASP A 166 41.85 -130.52 -78.37
C ASP A 166 41.31 -130.39 -76.93
N ALA A 167 41.46 -131.42 -76.09
CA ALA A 167 41.04 -131.38 -74.70
C ALA A 167 41.82 -130.36 -73.86
N GLN A 168 43.10 -130.12 -74.15
CA GLN A 168 43.88 -129.05 -73.51
C GLN A 168 43.45 -127.65 -73.98
N LEU A 169 43.08 -127.49 -75.24
CA LEU A 169 42.57 -126.24 -75.79
C LEU A 169 41.18 -125.93 -75.24
N GLU A 170 40.31 -126.94 -75.13
CA GLU A 170 39.01 -126.81 -74.48
C GLU A 170 39.16 -126.44 -73.01
N LEU A 171 40.01 -127.15 -72.24
CA LEU A 171 40.25 -126.83 -70.83
C LEU A 171 40.84 -125.41 -70.65
N LYS A 172 41.76 -124.98 -71.53
CA LYS A 172 42.27 -123.59 -71.52
C LYS A 172 41.15 -122.59 -71.81
N SER A 173 40.30 -122.85 -72.79
CA SER A 173 39.14 -122.02 -73.12
C SER A 173 38.13 -121.93 -71.98
N GLN A 174 37.83 -123.05 -71.32
CA GLN A 174 36.96 -123.12 -70.15
C GLN A 174 37.57 -122.37 -68.95
N MET A 175 38.88 -122.49 -68.71
CA MET A 175 39.57 -121.72 -67.66
C MET A 175 39.62 -120.22 -67.96
N ASP A 176 39.91 -119.83 -69.20
CA ASP A 176 39.89 -118.44 -69.68
C ASP A 176 38.51 -117.79 -69.51
N THR A 177 37.45 -118.50 -69.90
CA THR A 177 36.07 -118.01 -69.77
C THR A 177 35.64 -117.95 -68.30
N PHE A 178 35.97 -118.96 -67.49
CA PHE A 178 35.75 -118.91 -66.04
C PHE A 178 36.47 -117.74 -65.38
N GLN A 179 37.76 -117.53 -65.65
CA GLN A 179 38.53 -116.40 -65.12
C GLN A 179 37.94 -115.05 -65.55
N ARG A 180 37.57 -114.89 -66.82
CA ARG A 180 36.91 -113.66 -67.32
C ARG A 180 35.58 -113.42 -66.60
N THR A 181 34.75 -114.44 -66.45
CA THR A 181 33.45 -114.33 -65.76
C THR A 181 33.63 -113.98 -64.28
N GLN A 182 34.54 -114.64 -63.56
CA GLN A 182 34.84 -114.33 -62.16
C GLN A 182 35.42 -112.93 -61.98
N MET A 183 36.32 -112.49 -62.88
CA MET A 183 36.85 -111.11 -62.85
C MET A 183 35.80 -110.05 -63.18
N VAL A 184 34.76 -110.36 -63.95
CA VAL A 184 33.62 -109.47 -64.17
C VAL A 184 32.68 -109.48 -62.97
N GLN A 185 32.37 -110.65 -62.38
CA GLN A 185 31.54 -110.77 -61.18
C GLN A 185 32.15 -110.00 -60.00
N LEU A 186 33.43 -110.22 -59.68
CA LEU A 186 34.14 -109.49 -58.62
C LEU A 186 34.20 -107.97 -58.87
N ARG A 187 34.26 -107.53 -60.13
CA ARG A 187 34.17 -106.09 -60.46
C ARG A 187 32.79 -105.53 -60.20
N LEU A 188 31.73 -106.22 -60.64
CA LEU A 188 30.35 -105.82 -60.39
C LEU A 188 30.04 -105.81 -58.88
N GLU A 189 30.43 -106.84 -58.13
CA GLU A 189 30.27 -106.92 -56.68
C GLU A 189 30.99 -105.76 -55.97
N MET A 190 32.23 -105.44 -56.35
CA MET A 190 32.95 -104.27 -55.84
C MET A 190 32.28 -102.94 -56.23
N GLU A 191 31.86 -102.78 -57.49
CA GLU A 191 31.21 -101.57 -57.98
C GLU A 191 29.86 -101.34 -57.28
N GLU A 192 29.07 -102.39 -57.05
CA GLU A 192 27.84 -102.36 -56.24
C GLU A 192 28.13 -102.01 -54.78
N GLU A 193 29.13 -102.64 -54.13
CA GLU A 193 29.53 -102.28 -52.78
C GLU A 193 30.00 -100.82 -52.66
N PHE A 194 30.76 -100.32 -53.64
CA PHE A 194 31.23 -98.93 -53.67
C PHE A 194 30.07 -97.95 -53.91
N GLN A 195 29.13 -98.28 -54.81
CA GLN A 195 27.93 -97.46 -55.04
C GLN A 195 27.02 -97.42 -53.81
N GLN A 196 26.80 -98.56 -53.14
CA GLN A 196 26.04 -98.64 -51.89
C GLN A 196 26.68 -97.75 -50.82
N LYS A 197 27.97 -97.97 -50.50
CA LYS A 197 28.71 -97.17 -49.51
C LYS A 197 28.76 -95.68 -49.85
N LEU A 198 28.80 -95.32 -51.14
CA LEU A 198 28.74 -93.93 -51.58
C LEU A 198 27.34 -93.32 -51.37
N SER A 199 26.27 -94.06 -51.68
CA SER A 199 24.89 -93.62 -51.45
C SER A 199 24.55 -93.49 -49.96
N GLU A 200 24.99 -94.42 -49.11
CA GLU A 200 24.87 -94.31 -47.64
C GLU A 200 25.55 -93.04 -47.12
N ARG A 201 26.73 -92.70 -47.65
CA ARG A 201 27.48 -91.51 -47.23
C ARG A 201 26.88 -90.22 -47.78
N GLN A 202 26.20 -90.25 -48.92
CA GLN A 202 25.37 -89.13 -49.40
C GLN A 202 24.15 -88.94 -48.49
N GLN A 203 23.38 -89.99 -48.20
CA GLN A 203 22.22 -89.93 -47.30
C GLN A 203 22.60 -89.43 -45.91
N GLN A 204 23.64 -89.99 -45.28
CA GLN A 204 24.14 -89.53 -43.97
C GLN A 204 24.64 -88.07 -43.99
N LEU A 205 25.05 -87.55 -45.15
CA LEU A 205 25.47 -86.15 -45.29
C LEU A 205 24.24 -85.24 -45.47
N GLU A 206 23.27 -85.66 -46.27
CA GLU A 206 21.99 -84.98 -46.49
C GLU A 206 21.16 -84.88 -45.21
N GLU A 207 20.99 -85.98 -44.47
CA GLU A 207 20.35 -86.01 -43.14
C GLU A 207 21.00 -85.02 -42.17
N ARG A 208 22.34 -84.99 -42.11
CA ARG A 208 23.10 -84.07 -41.24
C ARG A 208 22.95 -82.62 -41.69
N PHE A 209 22.81 -82.35 -42.99
CA PHE A 209 22.52 -81.01 -43.49
C PHE A 209 21.07 -80.60 -43.23
N GLN A 210 20.10 -81.49 -43.38
CA GLN A 210 18.69 -81.24 -43.07
C GLN A 210 18.50 -80.94 -41.58
N MET A 211 18.95 -81.83 -40.68
CA MET A 211 18.92 -81.62 -39.23
C MET A 211 19.61 -80.31 -38.80
N ARG A 212 20.71 -79.92 -39.47
CA ARG A 212 21.41 -78.66 -39.19
C ARG A 212 20.65 -77.45 -39.74
N LEU A 213 20.00 -77.56 -40.89
CA LEU A 213 19.18 -76.52 -41.48
C LEU A 213 17.94 -76.27 -40.62
N GLU A 214 17.23 -77.33 -40.23
CA GLU A 214 16.07 -77.28 -39.34
C GLU A 214 16.42 -76.59 -38.03
N ALA A 215 17.43 -77.08 -37.30
CA ALA A 215 17.88 -76.47 -36.03
C ALA A 215 18.33 -75.00 -36.18
N LEU A 216 18.85 -74.59 -37.35
CA LEU A 216 19.14 -73.18 -37.63
C LEU A 216 17.88 -72.36 -37.90
N THR A 217 16.92 -72.88 -38.67
CA THR A 217 15.64 -72.19 -38.93
C THR A 217 14.76 -72.09 -37.68
N GLU A 218 14.73 -73.11 -36.82
CA GLU A 218 14.08 -73.05 -35.51
C GLU A 218 14.70 -71.96 -34.65
N ARG A 219 16.04 -71.93 -34.55
CA ARG A 219 16.75 -70.89 -33.79
C ARG A 219 16.50 -69.49 -34.36
N GLU A 220 16.48 -69.34 -35.68
CA GLU A 220 16.18 -68.05 -36.32
C GLU A 220 14.74 -67.62 -36.02
N ASN A 221 13.77 -68.52 -36.14
CA ASN A 221 12.37 -68.24 -35.83
C ASN A 221 12.16 -67.90 -34.34
N GLN A 222 12.85 -68.58 -33.42
CA GLN A 222 12.86 -68.24 -31.99
C GLN A 222 13.47 -66.86 -31.71
N LEU A 223 14.49 -66.44 -32.47
CA LEU A 223 15.09 -65.11 -32.34
C LEU A 223 14.16 -64.03 -32.89
N ARG A 224 13.59 -64.23 -34.09
CA ARG A 224 12.57 -63.35 -34.68
C ARG A 224 11.36 -63.17 -33.77
N GLN A 225 10.87 -64.26 -33.15
CA GLN A 225 9.77 -64.20 -32.19
C GLN A 225 10.14 -63.35 -30.95
N LYS A 226 11.34 -63.52 -30.40
CA LYS A 226 11.83 -62.71 -29.27
C LYS A 226 11.92 -61.23 -29.64
N GLU A 227 12.51 -60.93 -30.79
CA GLU A 227 12.62 -59.56 -31.34
C GLU A 227 11.23 -58.91 -31.49
N ILE A 228 10.25 -59.61 -32.05
CA ILE A 228 8.86 -59.15 -32.16
C ILE A 228 8.24 -58.90 -30.78
N THR A 229 8.41 -59.80 -29.81
CA THR A 229 7.85 -59.61 -28.45
C THR A 229 8.51 -58.45 -27.69
N ILE A 230 9.79 -58.19 -27.92
CA ILE A 230 10.52 -57.05 -27.34
C ILE A 230 10.01 -55.75 -27.97
N GLY A 231 9.95 -55.69 -29.31
CA GLY A 231 9.42 -54.51 -30.02
C GLY A 231 7.99 -54.17 -29.61
N GLN A 232 7.11 -55.17 -29.45
CA GLN A 232 5.75 -54.97 -28.94
C GLN A 232 5.73 -54.43 -27.51
N ALA A 233 6.59 -54.93 -26.61
CA ALA A 233 6.71 -54.44 -25.25
C ALA A 233 7.21 -52.97 -25.21
N GLU A 234 8.24 -52.65 -26.00
CA GLU A 234 8.79 -51.30 -26.13
C GLU A 234 7.78 -50.33 -26.75
N GLU A 235 7.02 -50.74 -27.77
CA GLU A 235 5.93 -49.93 -28.35
C GLU A 235 4.81 -49.68 -27.34
N HIS A 236 4.42 -50.68 -26.55
CA HIS A 236 3.43 -50.53 -25.48
C HIS A 236 3.93 -49.67 -24.31
N GLU A 237 5.23 -49.66 -24.01
CA GLU A 237 5.81 -48.77 -23.01
C GLU A 237 5.94 -47.34 -23.52
N ALA A 238 6.43 -47.14 -24.76
CA ALA A 238 6.46 -45.85 -25.41
C ALA A 238 5.04 -45.26 -25.58
N PHE A 239 4.02 -46.09 -25.86
CA PHE A 239 2.63 -45.65 -25.89
C PHE A 239 2.14 -45.20 -24.52
N ARG A 240 2.33 -46.02 -23.46
CA ARG A 240 1.95 -45.64 -22.08
C ARG A 240 2.67 -44.37 -21.61
N PHE A 241 3.95 -44.20 -21.96
CA PHE A 241 4.71 -42.98 -21.67
C PHE A 241 4.17 -41.76 -22.41
N ARG A 242 3.90 -41.87 -23.72
CA ARG A 242 3.26 -40.80 -24.52
C ARG A 242 1.90 -40.40 -23.96
N GLN A 243 1.06 -41.38 -23.61
CA GLN A 243 -0.26 -41.15 -23.02
C GLN A 243 -0.17 -40.42 -21.68
N LYS A 244 0.75 -40.84 -20.79
CA LYS A 244 0.98 -40.14 -19.52
C LYS A 244 1.47 -38.70 -19.73
N LEU A 245 2.45 -38.50 -20.63
CA LEU A 245 2.97 -37.18 -20.93
C LEU A 245 1.88 -36.25 -21.50
N GLN A 246 0.94 -36.80 -22.28
CA GLN A 246 -0.25 -36.07 -22.73
C GLN A 246 -1.16 -35.68 -21.56
N THR A 247 -1.52 -36.60 -20.67
CA THR A 247 -2.39 -36.27 -19.51
C THR A 247 -1.73 -35.27 -18.56
N ASP A 248 -0.42 -35.39 -18.34
CA ASP A 248 0.36 -34.46 -17.52
C ASP A 248 0.41 -33.06 -18.18
N SER A 249 0.51 -33.00 -19.52
CA SER A 249 0.49 -31.75 -20.30
C SER A 249 -0.89 -31.08 -20.30
N GLU A 250 -1.97 -31.85 -20.47
CA GLU A 250 -3.36 -31.38 -20.43
C GLU A 250 -3.71 -30.84 -19.03
N PHE A 251 -3.28 -31.52 -17.97
CA PHE A 251 -3.42 -31.04 -16.59
C PHE A 251 -2.69 -29.71 -16.35
N LEU A 252 -1.42 -29.61 -16.75
CA LEU A 252 -0.64 -28.37 -16.63
C LEU A 252 -1.24 -27.23 -17.47
N HIS A 253 -1.81 -27.53 -18.65
CA HIS A 253 -2.51 -26.55 -19.45
C HIS A 253 -3.79 -26.04 -18.76
N ALA A 254 -4.62 -26.94 -18.22
CA ALA A 254 -5.81 -26.57 -17.46
C ALA A 254 -5.47 -25.71 -16.23
N GLN A 255 -4.46 -26.10 -15.45
CA GLN A 255 -3.96 -25.30 -14.33
C GLN A 255 -3.44 -23.93 -14.77
N SER A 256 -2.73 -23.87 -15.91
CA SER A 256 -2.26 -22.60 -16.49
C SER A 256 -3.41 -21.67 -16.90
N VAL A 257 -4.54 -22.22 -17.38
CA VAL A 257 -5.74 -21.45 -17.72
C VAL A 257 -6.42 -20.91 -16.46
N LEU A 258 -6.60 -21.73 -15.42
CA LEU A 258 -7.18 -21.30 -14.14
C LEU A 258 -6.35 -20.18 -13.49
N LEU A 259 -5.03 -20.35 -13.36
CA LEU A 259 -4.12 -19.34 -12.81
C LEU A 259 -4.12 -18.04 -13.63
N LYS A 260 -4.36 -18.09 -14.95
CA LYS A 260 -4.54 -16.88 -15.77
C LYS A 260 -5.85 -16.18 -15.45
N GLN A 261 -6.95 -16.92 -15.31
CA GLN A 261 -8.27 -16.37 -14.96
C GLN A 261 -8.28 -15.72 -13.57
N GLU A 262 -7.75 -16.40 -12.56
CA GLU A 262 -7.58 -15.87 -11.19
C GLU A 262 -6.72 -14.59 -11.20
N ARG A 263 -5.57 -14.61 -11.89
CA ARG A 263 -4.70 -13.43 -12.01
C ARG A 263 -5.39 -12.26 -12.72
N GLU A 264 -6.32 -12.51 -13.63
CA GLU A 264 -7.13 -11.45 -14.23
C GLU A 264 -8.27 -10.97 -13.32
N GLN A 265 -8.91 -11.85 -12.55
CA GLN A 265 -9.91 -11.48 -11.54
C GLN A 265 -9.27 -10.57 -10.47
N LEU A 266 -8.13 -10.97 -9.92
CA LEU A 266 -7.35 -10.17 -8.96
C LEU A 266 -6.88 -8.83 -9.55
N LYS A 267 -6.57 -8.77 -10.86
CA LYS A 267 -6.29 -7.49 -11.55
C LYS A 267 -7.52 -6.59 -11.65
N ARG A 268 -8.69 -7.15 -11.97
CA ARG A 268 -9.98 -6.41 -12.03
C ARG A 268 -10.36 -5.90 -10.63
N GLU A 269 -10.19 -6.72 -9.60
CA GLU A 269 -10.44 -6.38 -8.19
C GLU A 269 -9.50 -5.29 -7.69
N ARG A 270 -8.19 -5.43 -7.89
CA ARG A 270 -7.23 -4.37 -7.57
C ARG A 270 -7.55 -3.07 -8.33
N GLY A 271 -8.01 -3.17 -9.58
CA GLY A 271 -8.48 -2.01 -10.35
C GLY A 271 -9.66 -1.30 -9.70
N ARG A 272 -10.69 -2.04 -9.25
CA ARG A 272 -11.84 -1.49 -8.52
C ARG A 272 -11.41 -0.82 -7.21
N LEU A 273 -10.64 -1.52 -6.38
CA LEU A 273 -10.17 -1.00 -5.08
C LEU A 273 -9.34 0.29 -5.24
N LEU A 274 -8.47 0.38 -6.26
CA LEU A 274 -7.70 1.59 -6.53
C LEU A 274 -8.58 2.77 -6.96
N GLU A 275 -9.65 2.53 -7.73
CA GLU A 275 -10.59 3.57 -8.15
C GLU A 275 -11.50 4.00 -6.99
N GLU A 276 -11.95 3.05 -6.15
CA GLU A 276 -12.71 3.32 -4.92
C GLU A 276 -11.88 4.18 -3.94
N HIS A 277 -10.59 3.84 -3.73
CA HIS A 277 -9.65 4.68 -2.99
C HIS A 277 -9.50 6.07 -3.61
N ARG A 278 -9.28 6.18 -4.92
CA ARG A 278 -9.14 7.47 -5.63
C ARG A 278 -10.37 8.37 -5.48
N VAL A 279 -11.57 7.80 -5.51
CA VAL A 279 -12.83 8.52 -5.30
C VAL A 279 -12.99 8.93 -3.83
N HIS A 280 -12.59 8.09 -2.87
CA HIS A 280 -12.58 8.44 -1.44
C HIS A 280 -11.58 9.56 -1.11
N GLU A 281 -10.37 9.52 -1.67
CA GLU A 281 -9.36 10.58 -1.53
C GLU A 281 -9.90 11.92 -2.08
N GLN A 282 -10.51 11.93 -3.27
CA GLN A 282 -11.13 13.12 -3.84
C GLN A 282 -12.31 13.64 -3.02
N ALA A 283 -13.11 12.76 -2.42
CA ALA A 283 -14.20 13.15 -1.52
C ALA A 283 -13.69 13.76 -0.21
N ILE A 284 -12.58 13.24 0.34
CA ILE A 284 -11.89 13.79 1.51
C ILE A 284 -11.30 15.16 1.17
N GLU A 285 -10.55 15.29 0.08
CA GLU A 285 -10.02 16.57 -0.40
C GLU A 285 -11.12 17.63 -0.59
N ALA A 286 -12.24 17.26 -1.21
CA ALA A 286 -13.37 18.17 -1.42
C ALA A 286 -13.99 18.60 -0.07
N ARG A 287 -14.13 17.68 0.88
CA ARG A 287 -14.61 17.96 2.23
C ARG A 287 -13.65 18.86 3.01
N GLU A 288 -12.34 18.63 2.92
CA GLU A 288 -11.33 19.50 3.54
C GLU A 288 -11.36 20.92 2.96
N LYS A 289 -11.44 21.05 1.64
CA LYS A 289 -11.54 22.37 0.97
C LYS A 289 -12.82 23.09 1.41
N GLN A 290 -13.94 22.39 1.56
CA GLN A 290 -15.19 22.96 2.11
C GLN A 290 -15.12 23.28 3.61
N LEU A 291 -14.31 22.57 4.40
CA LEU A 291 -14.11 22.87 5.82
C LEU A 291 -13.23 24.11 6.00
N LYS A 292 -12.10 24.18 5.29
CA LYS A 292 -11.21 25.36 5.27
C LYS A 292 -11.97 26.63 4.88
N LEU A 293 -12.76 26.60 3.80
CA LEU A 293 -13.62 27.73 3.40
C LEU A 293 -14.68 28.15 4.44
N LYS A 294 -15.10 27.24 5.34
CA LYS A 294 -16.01 27.55 6.45
C LYS A 294 -15.26 28.08 7.67
N GLU A 295 -14.05 27.57 7.92
CA GLU A 295 -13.12 28.03 8.93
C GLU A 295 -12.70 29.49 8.63
N ASP A 296 -12.20 29.77 7.42
CA ASP A 296 -11.88 31.11 6.91
C ASP A 296 -13.05 32.10 7.11
N ALA A 297 -14.28 31.66 6.78
CA ALA A 297 -15.48 32.49 6.89
C ALA A 297 -15.91 32.74 8.35
N LEU A 298 -15.69 31.77 9.25
CA LEU A 298 -15.94 31.91 10.68
C LEU A 298 -14.88 32.79 11.34
N GLU A 299 -13.59 32.61 11.03
CA GLU A 299 -12.51 33.50 11.47
C GLU A 299 -12.77 34.94 11.03
N HIS A 300 -13.13 35.14 9.76
CA HIS A 300 -13.43 36.48 9.24
C HIS A 300 -14.62 37.11 9.98
N ARG A 301 -15.68 36.34 10.25
CA ARG A 301 -16.83 36.82 11.03
C ARG A 301 -16.47 37.14 12.48
N VAL A 302 -15.69 36.30 13.16
CA VAL A 302 -15.20 36.55 14.52
C VAL A 302 -14.33 37.80 14.55
N HIS A 303 -13.45 37.99 13.57
CA HIS A 303 -12.61 39.18 13.43
C HIS A 303 -13.42 40.46 13.17
N GLN A 304 -14.51 40.37 12.40
CA GLN A 304 -15.47 41.47 12.24
C GLN A 304 -16.18 41.80 13.56
N GLU A 305 -16.69 40.81 14.29
CA GLU A 305 -17.36 41.02 15.58
C GLU A 305 -16.42 41.59 16.65
N VAL A 306 -15.17 41.09 16.73
CA VAL A 306 -14.15 41.63 17.64
C VAL A 306 -13.80 43.09 17.29
N LYS A 307 -13.76 43.46 16.00
CA LYS A 307 -13.61 44.86 15.58
C LYS A 307 -14.82 45.72 15.94
N ARG A 308 -16.04 45.21 15.76
CA ARG A 308 -17.29 45.91 16.13
C ARG A 308 -17.33 46.16 17.64
N LEU A 309 -17.09 45.14 18.45
CA LEU A 309 -17.08 45.24 19.92
C LEU A 309 -16.03 46.22 20.42
N ARG A 310 -14.80 46.20 19.88
CA ARG A 310 -13.76 47.19 20.24
C ARG A 310 -14.16 48.63 19.92
N LEU A 311 -14.81 48.87 18.77
CA LEU A 311 -15.31 50.20 18.40
C LEU A 311 -16.49 50.63 19.29
N GLU A 312 -17.35 49.69 19.71
CA GLU A 312 -18.43 49.93 20.66
C GLU A 312 -17.91 50.21 22.08
N GLU A 313 -16.85 49.53 22.52
CA GLU A 313 -16.14 49.82 23.77
C GLU A 313 -15.45 51.19 23.72
N GLU A 314 -14.74 51.50 22.64
CA GLU A 314 -14.06 52.80 22.44
C GLU A 314 -15.08 53.95 22.41
N THR A 315 -16.19 53.82 21.68
CA THR A 315 -17.24 54.84 21.65
C THR A 315 -18.00 54.96 22.97
N GLN A 316 -18.20 53.88 23.73
CA GLN A 316 -18.74 53.95 25.10
C GLN A 316 -17.78 54.64 26.07
N MET A 317 -16.47 54.35 25.99
CA MET A 317 -15.45 54.99 26.81
C MET A 317 -15.32 56.48 26.49
N MET A 318 -15.40 56.86 25.21
CA MET A 318 -15.43 58.27 24.79
C MET A 318 -16.68 58.99 25.29
N ARG A 319 -17.87 58.38 25.22
CA ARG A 319 -19.10 58.95 25.80
C ARG A 319 -18.97 59.18 27.30
N ARG A 320 -18.57 58.15 28.06
CA ARG A 320 -18.31 58.25 29.51
C ARG A 320 -17.28 59.32 29.84
N LYS A 321 -16.22 59.46 29.02
CA LYS A 321 -15.23 60.53 29.17
C LYS A 321 -15.87 61.90 29.00
N THR A 322 -16.66 62.13 27.95
CA THR A 322 -17.36 63.41 27.75
C THR A 322 -18.44 63.70 28.81
N GLU A 323 -19.13 62.67 29.32
CA GLU A 323 -20.08 62.79 30.44
C GLU A 323 -19.35 63.19 31.73
N LEU A 324 -18.21 62.59 32.02
CA LEU A 324 -17.37 62.95 33.17
C LEU A 324 -16.77 64.37 33.02
N GLU A 325 -16.34 64.75 31.81
CA GLU A 325 -15.83 66.10 31.52
C GLU A 325 -16.92 67.16 31.80
N GLN A 326 -18.14 66.97 31.28
CA GLN A 326 -19.29 67.83 31.56
C GLN A 326 -19.66 67.88 33.05
N LEU A 327 -19.60 66.75 33.76
CA LEU A 327 -19.83 66.71 35.21
C LEU A 327 -18.73 67.44 35.99
N THR A 328 -17.47 67.38 35.55
CA THR A 328 -16.38 68.17 36.18
C THR A 328 -16.51 69.66 35.91
N GLU A 329 -16.94 70.07 34.71
CA GLU A 329 -17.24 71.48 34.40
C GLU A 329 -18.39 71.99 35.28
N GLN A 330 -19.50 71.26 35.37
CA GLN A 330 -20.62 71.59 36.26
C GLN A 330 -20.20 71.64 37.74
N LEU A 331 -19.35 70.73 38.21
CA LEU A 331 -18.83 70.77 39.58
C LEU A 331 -17.90 71.96 39.81
N GLU A 332 -17.12 72.37 38.81
CA GLU A 332 -16.34 73.60 38.88
C GLU A 332 -17.21 74.86 38.89
N GLU A 333 -18.27 74.93 38.08
CA GLU A 333 -19.22 76.04 38.07
C GLU A 333 -19.96 76.16 39.41
N ASN A 334 -20.48 75.04 39.93
CA ASN A 334 -21.09 74.98 41.26
C ASN A 334 -20.09 75.37 42.37
N ARG A 335 -18.81 74.99 42.24
CA ARG A 335 -17.75 75.41 43.17
C ARG A 335 -17.47 76.92 43.07
N LYS A 336 -17.42 77.49 41.87
CA LYS A 336 -17.22 78.93 41.63
C LYS A 336 -18.41 79.74 42.21
N LEU A 337 -19.64 79.27 42.00
CA LEU A 337 -20.86 79.85 42.57
C LEU A 337 -20.85 79.77 44.11
N LEU A 338 -20.54 78.59 44.68
CA LEU A 338 -20.46 78.42 46.13
C LEU A 338 -19.37 79.28 46.77
N GLU A 339 -18.24 79.50 46.10
CA GLU A 339 -17.20 80.43 46.60
C GLU A 339 -17.64 81.90 46.50
N SER A 340 -18.40 82.27 45.47
CA SER A 340 -19.08 83.56 45.37
C SER A 340 -20.07 83.75 46.52
N ASP A 341 -20.94 82.78 46.78
CA ASP A 341 -21.94 82.84 47.86
C ASP A 341 -21.28 82.91 49.25
N LYS A 342 -20.21 82.12 49.50
CA LYS A 342 -19.39 82.27 50.71
C LYS A 342 -18.83 83.68 50.85
N SER A 343 -18.34 84.29 49.77
CA SER A 343 -17.80 85.65 49.80
C SER A 343 -18.89 86.68 50.08
N ALA A 344 -20.08 86.52 49.51
CA ALA A 344 -21.23 87.38 49.79
C ALA A 344 -21.71 87.24 51.24
N VAL A 345 -21.79 86.01 51.78
CA VAL A 345 -22.13 85.75 53.19
C VAL A 345 -21.07 86.31 54.14
N GLN A 346 -19.79 86.21 53.81
CA GLN A 346 -18.71 86.78 54.60
C GLN A 346 -18.74 88.33 54.57
N ASN A 347 -19.01 88.95 53.41
CA ASN A 347 -19.22 90.39 53.29
C ASN A 347 -20.42 90.85 54.14
N LEU A 348 -21.58 90.18 54.02
CA LEU A 348 -22.78 90.47 54.82
C LEU A 348 -22.53 90.33 56.33
N LYS A 349 -21.72 89.35 56.74
CA LYS A 349 -21.30 89.17 58.13
C LYS A 349 -20.39 90.31 58.59
N ASP A 350 -19.46 90.77 57.77
CA ASP A 350 -18.55 91.86 58.12
C ASP A 350 -19.27 93.22 58.13
N ASP A 351 -20.22 93.44 57.21
CA ASP A 351 -21.17 94.56 57.24
C ASP A 351 -22.02 94.53 58.52
N LEU A 352 -22.55 93.38 58.91
CA LEU A 352 -23.33 93.22 60.14
C LEU A 352 -22.47 93.43 61.40
N LEU A 353 -21.19 93.04 61.37
CA LEU A 353 -20.22 93.38 62.42
C LEU A 353 -19.86 94.87 62.43
N GLN A 354 -19.91 95.57 61.31
CA GLN A 354 -19.72 97.02 61.24
C GLN A 354 -20.97 97.78 61.71
N GLN A 355 -22.17 97.33 61.32
CA GLN A 355 -23.47 97.79 61.84
C GLN A 355 -23.52 97.65 63.36
N LYS A 356 -23.12 96.49 63.91
CA LYS A 356 -23.05 96.25 65.35
C LYS A 356 -22.07 97.20 66.06
N ARG A 357 -20.90 97.46 65.48
CA ARG A 357 -19.95 98.46 66.02
C ARG A 357 -20.57 99.85 66.06
N LYS A 358 -21.15 100.32 64.95
CA LYS A 358 -21.87 101.61 64.88
C LYS A 358 -23.01 101.72 65.90
N PHE A 359 -23.75 100.63 66.15
CA PHE A 359 -24.76 100.59 67.20
C PHE A 359 -24.16 100.79 68.59
N SER A 360 -23.11 100.04 68.96
CA SER A 360 -22.47 100.23 70.26
C SER A 360 -21.74 101.57 70.41
N GLU A 361 -21.25 102.15 69.31
CA GLU A 361 -20.72 103.52 69.27
C GLU A 361 -21.83 104.56 69.53
N MET A 362 -23.05 104.36 68.99
CA MET A 362 -24.22 105.19 69.33
C MET A 362 -24.68 104.99 70.79
N GLU A 363 -24.77 103.74 71.28
CA GLU A 363 -25.14 103.45 72.68
C GLU A 363 -24.21 104.15 73.69
N ILE A 364 -22.91 104.19 73.39
CA ILE A 364 -21.91 104.92 74.19
C ILE A 364 -22.14 106.45 74.11
N ALA A 365 -22.36 106.98 72.91
CA ALA A 365 -22.58 108.42 72.71
C ALA A 365 -23.88 108.92 73.37
N GLU A 366 -24.97 108.15 73.29
CA GLU A 366 -26.24 108.43 73.96
C GLU A 366 -26.09 108.37 75.49
N TYR A 367 -25.33 107.40 76.02
CA TYR A 367 -25.06 107.30 77.45
C TYR A 367 -24.25 108.50 77.98
N ASP A 368 -23.19 108.93 77.27
CA ASP A 368 -22.43 110.12 77.67
C ASP A 368 -23.24 111.42 77.53
N ALA A 369 -24.10 111.54 76.52
CA ALA A 369 -25.03 112.66 76.40
C ALA A 369 -26.05 112.72 77.56
N LEU A 370 -26.65 111.58 77.94
CA LEU A 370 -27.56 111.47 79.09
C LEU A 370 -26.86 111.78 80.43
N LYS A 371 -25.58 111.45 80.54
CA LYS A 371 -24.71 111.74 81.68
C LYS A 371 -24.36 113.23 81.78
N GLU A 372 -24.05 113.89 80.66
CA GLU A 372 -23.92 115.35 80.61
C GLU A 372 -25.23 116.05 80.97
N GLN A 373 -26.36 115.61 80.40
CA GLN A 373 -27.69 116.18 80.67
C GLN A 373 -28.10 116.04 82.14
N ASN A 374 -27.84 114.88 82.77
CA ASN A 374 -27.98 114.69 84.22
C ASN A 374 -27.09 115.64 85.02
N SER A 375 -25.85 115.90 84.57
CA SER A 375 -24.94 116.82 85.25
C SER A 375 -25.43 118.28 85.17
N ALA A 376 -26.13 118.66 84.11
CA ALA A 376 -26.74 119.98 83.94
C ALA A 376 -27.97 120.14 84.85
N LEU A 377 -28.89 119.17 84.84
CA LEU A 377 -30.06 119.15 85.72
C LEU A 377 -29.67 119.17 87.21
N LYS A 378 -28.58 118.50 87.61
CA LYS A 378 -28.05 118.59 88.99
C LYS A 378 -27.65 120.03 89.36
N ARG A 379 -26.91 120.71 88.49
CA ARG A 379 -26.49 122.12 88.69
C ARG A 379 -27.70 123.05 88.78
N GLU A 380 -28.74 122.82 87.99
CA GLU A 380 -29.97 123.60 88.00
C GLU A 380 -30.80 123.37 89.28
N VAL A 381 -30.93 122.12 89.75
CA VAL A 381 -31.58 121.79 91.03
C VAL A 381 -30.88 122.44 92.22
N ASP A 382 -29.54 122.43 92.27
CA ASP A 382 -28.81 123.07 93.36
C ASP A 382 -28.85 124.61 93.29
N LEU A 383 -28.93 125.20 92.09
CA LEU A 383 -29.22 126.63 91.92
C LEU A 383 -30.63 126.99 92.44
N GLN A 384 -31.65 126.18 92.11
CA GLN A 384 -33.02 126.38 92.59
C GLN A 384 -33.13 126.23 94.13
N LYS A 385 -32.42 125.27 94.74
CA LYS A 385 -32.33 125.15 96.22
C LYS A 385 -31.75 126.41 96.88
N ASN A 386 -30.71 127.01 96.29
CA ASN A 386 -30.10 128.23 96.82
C ASN A 386 -31.03 129.44 96.67
N ASN A 387 -31.74 129.56 95.54
CA ASN A 387 -32.75 130.59 95.36
C ASN A 387 -33.90 130.45 96.37
N LEU A 388 -34.38 129.22 96.62
CA LEU A 388 -35.39 128.95 97.66
C LEU A 388 -34.92 129.36 99.06
N LYS A 389 -33.67 129.06 99.44
CA LYS A 389 -33.11 129.50 100.74
C LYS A 389 -33.14 131.02 100.90
N ASN A 390 -32.76 131.76 99.87
CA ASN A 390 -32.75 133.23 99.91
C ASN A 390 -34.17 133.80 100.04
N VAL A 391 -35.16 133.21 99.33
CA VAL A 391 -36.57 133.61 99.45
C VAL A 391 -37.12 133.35 100.86
N TYR A 392 -36.80 132.20 101.48
CA TYR A 392 -37.23 131.93 102.86
C TYR A 392 -36.68 132.95 103.86
N GLN A 393 -35.40 133.32 103.76
CA GLN A 393 -34.80 134.34 104.66
C GLN A 393 -35.45 135.72 104.50
N GLN A 394 -35.73 136.15 103.27
CA GLN A 394 -36.43 137.42 103.01
C GLN A 394 -37.87 137.43 103.56
N LEU A 395 -38.55 136.28 103.56
CA LEU A 395 -39.91 136.13 104.07
C LEU A 395 -39.97 136.19 105.60
N GLU A 396 -38.96 135.65 106.28
CA GLU A 396 -38.79 135.72 107.75
C GLU A 396 -38.66 137.17 108.23
N GLU A 397 -37.84 137.98 107.54
CA GLU A 397 -37.65 139.41 107.87
C GLU A 397 -38.91 140.25 107.68
N GLN A 398 -39.73 139.98 106.66
CA GLN A 398 -40.97 140.71 106.45
C GLN A 398 -42.06 140.31 107.47
N ARG A 399 -42.09 139.05 107.90
CA ARG A 399 -42.95 138.57 108.99
C ARG A 399 -42.74 139.36 110.29
N GLN A 400 -41.49 139.59 110.68
CA GLN A 400 -41.16 140.33 111.90
C GLN A 400 -41.59 141.81 111.82
N LYS A 401 -41.53 142.42 110.62
CA LYS A 401 -41.96 143.81 110.38
C LYS A 401 -43.49 143.97 110.39
N LEU A 402 -44.24 142.95 109.93
CA LEU A 402 -45.72 142.93 109.95
C LEU A 402 -46.31 142.89 111.38
N ALA A 403 -45.81 142.01 112.25
CA ALA A 403 -46.33 141.84 113.61
C ALA A 403 -46.30 143.15 114.45
N MET A 404 -45.31 144.01 114.21
CA MET A 404 -45.17 145.32 114.87
C MET A 404 -46.17 146.38 114.37
N VAL A 405 -46.77 146.19 113.19
CA VAL A 405 -47.83 147.04 112.62
C VAL A 405 -49.20 146.54 113.05
N GLU A 406 -49.42 145.22 113.04
CA GLU A 406 -50.70 144.59 113.44
C GLU A 406 -51.08 144.94 114.89
N ALA A 407 -50.10 144.96 115.80
CA ALA A 407 -50.29 145.40 117.19
C ALA A 407 -50.76 146.87 117.33
N LYS A 408 -50.50 147.72 116.34
CA LYS A 408 -50.98 149.12 116.30
C LYS A 408 -52.32 149.29 115.57
N LEU A 409 -52.70 148.34 114.72
CA LEU A 409 -53.98 148.37 114.01
C LEU A 409 -55.14 147.89 114.91
N GLY A 410 -54.87 146.95 115.82
CA GLY A 410 -55.88 146.37 116.71
C GLY A 410 -56.60 147.39 117.61
N THR A 411 -55.86 148.34 118.20
CA THR A 411 -56.43 149.36 119.10
C THR A 411 -57.29 150.40 118.39
N LEU A 412 -56.96 150.74 117.14
CA LEU A 412 -57.74 151.68 116.32
C LEU A 412 -59.08 151.11 115.82
N ASN A 413 -59.14 149.80 115.57
CA ASN A 413 -60.35 149.16 115.04
C ASN A 413 -61.48 149.02 116.07
N VAL A 414 -61.17 148.86 117.36
CA VAL A 414 -62.19 148.77 118.44
C VAL A 414 -62.97 150.09 118.55
N ILE A 415 -62.25 151.21 118.71
CA ILE A 415 -62.84 152.56 118.86
C ILE A 415 -63.69 152.93 117.63
N ARG A 416 -63.30 152.48 116.43
CA ARG A 416 -64.06 152.71 115.20
C ARG A 416 -65.37 151.92 115.13
N GLN A 417 -65.39 150.66 115.59
CA GLN A 417 -66.60 149.83 115.54
C GLN A 417 -67.70 150.30 116.49
N GLU A 418 -67.37 150.95 117.60
CA GLU A 418 -68.36 151.54 118.51
C GLU A 418 -69.01 152.80 117.91
N ALA A 419 -68.22 153.66 117.27
CA ALA A 419 -68.69 154.91 116.67
C ALA A 419 -69.71 154.68 115.53
N ASP A 420 -69.50 153.68 114.68
CA ASP A 420 -70.38 153.41 113.55
C ASP A 420 -71.65 152.64 113.95
N ARG A 421 -71.63 151.85 115.04
CA ARG A 421 -72.84 151.21 115.63
C ARG A 421 -73.84 152.25 116.16
N LEU A 422 -73.36 153.28 116.86
CA LEU A 422 -74.22 154.35 117.39
C LEU A 422 -74.88 155.19 116.27
N ARG A 423 -74.19 155.38 115.14
CA ARG A 423 -74.73 156.08 113.96
C ARG A 423 -75.86 155.32 113.29
N THR A 424 -75.76 153.99 113.19
CA THR A 424 -76.78 153.17 112.51
C THR A 424 -78.10 153.09 113.27
N CYS A 425 -78.10 153.06 114.60
CA CYS A 425 -79.34 153.04 115.39
C CYS A 425 -80.13 154.36 115.23
N LEU A 426 -79.46 155.51 115.41
CA LEU A 426 -80.07 156.84 115.33
C LEU A 426 -80.62 157.19 113.93
N SER A 427 -80.16 156.51 112.88
CA SER A 427 -80.69 156.69 111.52
C SER A 427 -82.02 155.96 111.30
N ASN A 428 -82.26 154.87 112.03
CA ASN A 428 -83.46 154.02 111.87
C ASN A 428 -84.64 154.53 112.71
N GLU A 429 -84.39 155.12 113.88
CA GLU A 429 -85.43 155.81 114.66
C GLU A 429 -85.98 157.03 113.89
N ARG A 430 -85.11 157.75 113.17
CA ARG A 430 -85.48 158.91 112.36
C ARG A 430 -86.34 158.59 111.14
N SER A 431 -86.23 157.38 110.57
CA SER A 431 -87.13 156.94 109.49
C SER A 431 -88.48 156.44 110.03
N ALA A 432 -88.50 155.75 111.18
CA ALA A 432 -89.74 155.32 111.83
C ALA A 432 -90.65 156.50 112.19
N PHE A 433 -90.13 157.49 112.91
CA PHE A 433 -90.87 158.72 113.27
C PHE A 433 -91.39 159.50 112.06
N SER A 434 -90.74 159.38 110.88
CA SER A 434 -91.17 160.05 109.66
C SER A 434 -92.48 159.48 109.11
N HIS A 435 -92.65 158.15 109.13
CA HIS A 435 -93.88 157.50 108.70
C HIS A 435 -95.02 157.64 109.71
N GLU A 436 -94.73 157.49 111.00
CA GLU A 436 -95.74 157.62 112.06
C GLU A 436 -96.37 159.04 112.06
N ARG A 437 -95.56 160.08 111.85
CA ARG A 437 -96.02 161.46 111.71
C ARG A 437 -96.97 161.67 110.51
N ILE A 438 -96.76 160.98 109.40
CA ILE A 438 -97.64 161.07 108.21
C ILE A 438 -98.96 160.33 108.47
N GLN A 439 -98.91 159.18 109.14
CA GLN A 439 -100.09 158.38 109.48
C GLN A 439 -100.99 159.11 110.48
N LEU A 440 -100.42 159.68 111.55
CA LEU A 440 -101.13 160.48 112.55
C LEU A 440 -101.76 161.75 111.97
N GLN A 441 -101.12 162.40 110.98
CA GLN A 441 -101.69 163.57 110.30
C GLN A 441 -103.02 163.20 109.62
N SER A 442 -103.07 162.07 108.91
CA SER A 442 -104.30 161.59 108.26
C SER A 442 -105.41 161.21 109.24
N GLN A 443 -105.07 160.81 110.47
CA GLN A 443 -106.04 160.54 111.53
C GLN A 443 -106.56 161.84 112.15
N LEU A 444 -105.69 162.83 112.35
CA LEU A 444 -106.09 164.12 112.93
C LEU A 444 -107.00 164.92 111.99
N ASP A 445 -106.81 164.85 110.67
CA ASP A 445 -107.70 165.52 109.71
C ASP A 445 -109.12 164.92 109.72
N ASN A 446 -109.27 163.63 110.05
CA ASN A 446 -110.57 163.00 110.30
C ASN A 446 -111.20 163.45 111.63
N GLU A 447 -110.41 163.48 112.72
CA GLU A 447 -110.84 164.04 114.01
C GLU A 447 -111.25 165.52 113.91
N ILE A 448 -110.60 166.31 113.05
CA ILE A 448 -110.99 167.71 112.77
C ILE A 448 -112.37 167.76 112.09
N ALA A 449 -112.66 166.84 111.15
CA ALA A 449 -113.98 166.75 110.52
C ALA A 449 -115.08 166.33 111.52
N ASP A 450 -114.82 165.34 112.38
CA ASP A 450 -115.78 164.93 113.42
C ASP A 450 -115.94 165.97 114.54
N LYS A 451 -114.88 166.72 114.88
CA LYS A 451 -114.97 167.87 115.78
C LYS A 451 -115.79 169.01 115.18
N GLN A 452 -115.76 169.23 113.87
CA GLN A 452 -116.65 170.19 113.19
C GLN A 452 -118.12 169.74 113.25
N ARG A 453 -118.40 168.43 113.07
CA ARG A 453 -119.75 167.85 113.29
C ARG A 453 -120.21 167.98 114.75
N LEU A 454 -119.29 167.85 115.72
CA LEU A 454 -119.57 168.08 117.14
C LEU A 454 -119.84 169.56 117.46
N ILE A 455 -119.12 170.49 116.81
CA ILE A 455 -119.39 171.93 116.90
C ILE A 455 -120.79 172.26 116.36
N GLU A 456 -121.24 171.65 115.25
CA GLU A 456 -122.64 171.79 114.82
C GLU A 456 -123.63 171.20 115.83
N ARG A 457 -123.33 170.06 116.44
CA ARG A 457 -124.17 169.46 117.49
C ARG A 457 -124.30 170.36 118.71
N ILE A 458 -123.21 171.00 119.15
CA ILE A 458 -123.21 171.94 120.28
C ILE A 458 -123.91 173.24 119.90
N LYS A 459 -123.81 173.72 118.65
CA LYS A 459 -124.60 174.85 118.15
C LYS A 459 -126.11 174.55 118.08
N ARG A 460 -126.50 173.31 117.82
CA ARG A 460 -127.90 172.88 117.98
C ARG A 460 -128.33 172.88 119.47
N ALA A 461 -127.40 172.63 120.40
CA ALA A 461 -127.64 172.73 121.84
C ALA A 461 -127.65 174.17 122.40
N GLU A 462 -127.07 175.17 121.71
CA GLU A 462 -127.24 176.60 122.04
C GLU A 462 -128.73 176.96 122.14
N ALA A 463 -129.55 176.44 121.22
CA ALA A 463 -130.94 176.82 121.05
C ALA A 463 -131.86 176.38 122.20
N ASP A 464 -131.54 175.31 122.93
CA ASP A 464 -132.46 174.70 123.91
C ASP A 464 -132.16 175.15 125.35
N ILE A 465 -130.90 175.23 125.75
CA ILE A 465 -130.54 175.78 127.06
C ILE A 465 -130.90 177.28 127.15
N ALA A 466 -130.76 178.01 126.04
CA ALA A 466 -131.21 179.41 125.92
C ALA A 466 -132.74 179.57 126.04
N ARG A 467 -133.52 178.51 125.78
CA ARG A 467 -134.98 178.50 126.00
C ARG A 467 -135.32 178.14 127.45
N ILE A 468 -134.62 177.18 128.06
CA ILE A 468 -134.94 176.64 129.40
C ILE A 468 -134.57 177.59 130.56
N ARG A 469 -133.53 178.44 130.44
CA ARG A 469 -133.24 179.45 131.49
C ARG A 469 -133.94 180.80 131.30
N LYS A 470 -134.43 181.10 130.09
CA LYS A 470 -135.29 182.28 129.87
C LYS A 470 -136.68 182.11 130.51
N THR A 471 -137.05 180.87 130.85
CA THR A 471 -138.28 180.47 131.55
C THR A 471 -138.12 180.27 133.06
N SER A 472 -136.92 180.40 133.64
CA SER A 472 -136.72 180.48 135.10
C SER A 472 -136.36 181.90 135.56
N ALA A 473 -136.64 182.90 134.73
CA ALA A 473 -136.49 184.33 135.01
C ALA A 473 -137.86 185.02 135.26
N PHE A 474 -138.93 184.23 135.38
CA PHE A 474 -140.30 184.66 135.61
C PHE A 474 -141.01 183.55 136.38
N CYS A 475 -141.67 183.89 137.50
CA CYS A 475 -142.18 182.96 138.52
C CYS A 475 -141.05 182.21 139.30
N GLU A 476 -141.03 182.18 140.64
CA GLU A 476 -141.86 182.96 141.57
C GLU A 476 -141.22 183.14 142.97
N HIS A 477 -142.01 183.70 143.88
CA HIS A 477 -141.68 184.01 145.26
C HIS A 477 -141.25 182.82 146.14
N SER A 478 -140.61 183.18 147.25
CA SER A 478 -140.66 182.48 148.55
C SER A 478 -139.82 181.22 148.79
N CYS A 479 -138.96 181.39 149.79
CA CYS A 479 -138.79 180.49 150.94
C CYS A 479 -138.01 179.16 150.83
N SER A 480 -137.02 179.10 151.73
CA SER A 480 -136.73 177.98 152.65
C SER A 480 -136.30 176.62 152.09
N GLY A 481 -135.01 176.33 152.28
CA GLY A 481 -134.49 174.98 152.49
C GLY A 481 -134.56 174.05 151.27
N ASP A 482 -134.42 172.74 151.45
CA ASP A 482 -133.98 172.05 152.67
C ASP A 482 -133.27 170.74 152.31
N LYS A 483 -132.54 170.17 153.27
CA LYS A 483 -132.31 168.73 153.48
C LYS A 483 -132.28 167.76 152.26
N ARG A 484 -131.12 167.08 152.20
CA ARG A 484 -130.99 165.60 152.32
C ARG A 484 -131.15 164.71 151.08
N ASN A 485 -130.63 163.49 151.30
CA ASN A 485 -131.00 162.20 150.72
C ASN A 485 -130.51 161.94 149.29
N GLU A 486 -129.66 160.92 149.07
CA GLU A 486 -129.93 159.46 149.14
C GLU A 486 -130.74 158.98 147.91
N MET A 487 -130.40 157.86 147.25
CA MET A 487 -129.18 157.03 147.24
C MET A 487 -129.34 155.99 146.09
N LEU A 488 -128.31 155.15 145.82
CA LEU A 488 -128.43 153.81 145.19
C LEU A 488 -128.90 153.75 143.70
N SER A 489 -128.67 152.70 142.91
CA SER A 489 -127.70 151.58 143.01
C SER A 489 -127.63 150.72 141.74
N CYS A 490 -126.43 150.22 141.40
CA CYS A 490 -126.18 149.01 140.58
C CYS A 490 -126.73 149.02 139.13
N VAL A 491 -126.46 148.08 138.22
CA VAL A 491 -125.76 146.76 138.17
C VAL A 491 -124.80 146.84 136.96
N ARG A 492 -123.51 146.43 136.99
CA ARG A 492 -122.97 145.06 136.71
C ARG A 492 -123.51 144.42 135.40
N PRO A 493 -122.75 143.56 134.67
CA PRO A 493 -121.95 142.46 135.25
C PRO A 493 -120.51 142.27 134.71
N LYS A 494 -119.73 141.55 135.53
CA LYS A 494 -118.69 140.53 135.23
C LYS A 494 -117.59 140.80 134.17
N VAL A 495 -116.29 140.62 134.44
CA VAL A 495 -115.56 139.42 134.97
C VAL A 495 -115.57 138.25 133.98
N LEU A 496 -114.38 137.93 133.46
CA LEU A 496 -113.62 136.65 133.44
C LEU A 496 -112.24 137.02 132.81
N GLU A 497 -111.07 136.53 133.25
CA GLU A 497 -110.49 135.16 133.07
C GLU A 497 -110.36 134.84 131.56
N ASP A 498 -109.19 134.48 130.98
CA ASP A 498 -107.86 134.05 131.47
C ASP A 498 -106.73 134.65 130.57
N GLY A 499 -105.41 134.55 130.79
CA GLY A 499 -104.53 133.93 131.80
C GLY A 499 -103.08 133.93 131.24
N GLU A 500 -101.98 133.86 132.01
CA GLU A 500 -101.78 133.68 133.46
C GLU A 500 -101.03 134.88 134.08
#